data_AF-A0A2V8WLE3-F1
#
_entry.id   AF-A0A2V8WLE3-F1
#
_cell.length_a   1.000
_cell.length_b   1.000
_cell.length_c   1.000
_cell.angle_alpha   90.00
_cell.angle_beta   90.00
_cell.angle_gamma   90.00
#
_symmetry.space_group_name_H-M   'P 1'
#
loop_
_entity.id
_entity.type
_entity.pdbx_description
1 polymer ?
#
loop_
_entity_poly.entity_id
_entity_poly.type
_entity_poly.pdbx_seq_one_letter_code
_entity_poly.pdbx_strand_id
1 'polypeptide(L)'
;MKMIIASFLTTVLIVAMTLGAMFILVQATEYVTSLESPLRRASAMGAELLLGVVLLLGTVWLATHLAVRIFATEEPPSAGGSVV
;
A
#
# COMPACT_ATOMS: atom_id res chain seq x y z
N MET A 1 -13.65 18.57 10.55
CA MET A 1 -13.59 17.34 11.38
C MET A 1 -13.57 16.05 10.55
N LYS A 2 -14.50 15.84 9.60
CA LYS A 2 -14.52 14.63 8.73
C LYS A 2 -13.21 14.35 7.98
N MET A 3 -12.58 15.39 7.41
CA MET A 3 -11.29 15.27 6.71
C MET A 3 -10.14 14.85 7.64
N ILE A 4 -10.10 15.37 8.87
CA ILE A 4 -9.03 15.06 9.85
C ILE A 4 -9.14 13.58 10.27
N ILE A 5 -10.37 13.11 10.53
CA ILE A 5 -10.63 11.70 10.86
C ILE A 5 -10.24 10.80 9.69
N ALA A 6 -10.66 11.14 8.46
CA ALA A 6 -10.33 10.38 7.26
C ALA A 6 -8.80 10.33 7.01
N SER A 7 -8.11 11.45 7.20
CA SER A 7 -6.65 11.52 7.11
C SER A 7 -5.97 10.63 8.15
N PHE A 8 -6.39 10.70 9.42
CA PHE A 8 -5.83 9.88 10.49
C PHE A 8 -6.03 8.38 10.23
N LEU A 9 -7.25 7.98 9.88
CA LEU A 9 -7.57 6.59 9.52
C LEU A 9 -6.75 6.09 8.34
N THR A 10 -6.54 6.93 7.34
CA THR A 10 -5.74 6.57 6.16
C THR A 10 -4.28 6.36 6.52
N THR A 11 -3.72 7.22 7.36
CA THR A 11 -2.35 7.03 7.87
C THR A 11 -2.21 5.72 8.64
N VAL A 12 -3.14 5.44 9.57
CA VAL A 12 -3.13 4.19 10.34
C VAL A 12 -3.24 2.97 9.43
N LEU A 13 -4.11 3.03 8.42
CA LEU A 13 -4.27 1.96 7.44
C LEU A 13 -2.98 1.73 6.64
N ILE A 14 -2.34 2.79 6.14
CA ILE A 14 -1.08 2.69 5.37
C ILE A 14 0.02 2.04 6.23
N VAL A 15 0.14 2.45 7.49
CA VAL A 15 1.09 1.86 8.44
C VAL A 15 0.77 0.37 8.65
N ALA A 16 -0.49 0.03 8.92
CA ALA A 16 -0.92 -1.35 9.15
C ALA A 16 -0.65 -2.24 7.93
N MET A 17 -0.92 -1.74 6.72
CA MET A 17 -0.63 -2.46 5.48
C MET A 17 0.87 -2.68 5.26
N THR A 18 1.70 -1.68 5.57
CA THR A 18 3.15 -1.78 5.41
C THR A 18 3.73 -2.79 6.39
N LEU A 19 3.33 -2.73 7.66
CA LEU A 19 3.72 -3.71 8.67
C LEU A 19 3.21 -5.12 8.34
N GLY A 20 1.97 -5.23 7.85
CA GLY A 20 1.40 -6.49 7.39
C GLY A 20 2.20 -7.09 6.24
N ALA A 21 2.55 -6.29 5.22
CA ALA A 21 3.40 -6.74 4.11
C ALA A 21 4.78 -7.19 4.59
N MET A 22 5.42 -6.42 5.49
CA MET A 22 6.69 -6.80 6.10
C MET A 22 6.59 -8.15 6.82
N PHE A 23 5.56 -8.33 7.66
CA PHE A 23 5.37 -9.57 8.41
C PHE A 23 5.15 -10.77 7.50
N ILE A 24 4.32 -10.62 6.46
CA ILE A 24 4.08 -11.68 5.47
C ILE A 24 5.37 -12.06 4.75
N LEU A 25 6.18 -11.08 4.35
CA LEU A 25 7.44 -11.33 3.66
C LEU A 25 8.46 -12.02 4.56
N VAL A 26 8.59 -11.60 5.83
CA VAL A 26 9.48 -12.28 6.79
C VAL A 26 9.06 -13.75 6.96
N GLN A 27 7.78 -14.02 7.14
CA GLN A 27 7.25 -15.39 7.24
C GLN A 27 7.53 -16.20 5.96
N ALA A 28 7.41 -15.58 4.79
CA ALA A 28 7.75 -16.20 3.52
C ALA A 28 9.25 -16.53 3.44
N THR A 29 10.13 -15.61 3.85
CA THR A 29 11.58 -15.84 3.88
C THR A 29 11.95 -16.99 4.82
N GLU A 30 11.38 -17.03 6.03
CA GLU A 30 11.59 -18.14 6.98
C GLU A 30 11.14 -19.47 6.37
N TYR A 31 9.97 -19.50 5.74
CA TYR A 31 9.50 -20.68 5.03
C TYR A 31 10.47 -21.11 3.93
N VAL A 32 10.87 -20.19 3.05
CA VAL A 32 11.75 -20.49 1.91
C VAL A 32 13.11 -21.00 2.39
N THR A 33 13.68 -20.39 3.42
CA THR A 33 14.97 -20.79 3.98
C THR A 33 14.94 -22.12 4.72
N SER A 34 13.77 -22.54 5.23
CA SER A 34 13.59 -23.87 5.84
C SER A 34 13.56 -25.02 4.82
N LEU A 35 13.47 -24.74 3.52
CA LEU A 35 13.41 -25.77 2.49
C LEU A 35 14.77 -26.41 2.23
N GLU A 36 14.86 -27.71 2.48
CA GLU A 36 16.08 -28.51 2.26
C GLU A 36 16.41 -28.72 0.78
N SER A 37 15.38 -28.89 -0.06
CA SER A 37 15.56 -29.17 -1.50
C SER A 37 15.96 -27.89 -2.26
N PRO A 38 17.12 -27.88 -2.96
CA PRO A 38 17.57 -26.69 -3.70
C PRO A 38 16.58 -26.25 -4.78
N LEU A 39 15.96 -27.20 -5.48
CA LEU A 39 15.00 -26.91 -6.54
C LEU A 39 13.72 -26.28 -5.99
N ARG A 40 13.18 -26.83 -4.89
CA ARG A 40 12.01 -26.24 -4.21
C ARG A 40 12.33 -24.86 -3.67
N ARG A 41 13.50 -24.68 -3.06
CA ARG A 41 13.95 -23.38 -2.54
C ARG A 41 14.03 -22.33 -3.64
N ALA A 42 14.60 -22.65 -4.79
CA ALA A 42 14.68 -21.73 -5.93
C ALA A 42 13.28 -21.31 -6.43
N SER A 43 12.35 -22.26 -6.58
CA SER A 43 10.97 -21.92 -6.97
C SER A 43 10.25 -21.08 -5.92
N ALA A 44 10.48 -21.35 -4.64
CA ALA A 44 9.85 -20.64 -3.55
C ALA A 44 10.41 -19.21 -3.38
N MET A 45 11.72 -19.00 -3.60
CA MET A 45 12.33 -17.66 -3.75
C MET A 45 11.68 -16.87 -4.89
N GLY A 46 11.42 -17.50 -6.03
CA GLY A 46 10.71 -16.88 -7.14
C GLY A 46 9.29 -16.44 -6.74
N ALA A 47 8.56 -17.30 -6.03
CA ALA A 47 7.22 -16.99 -5.53
C ALA A 47 7.24 -15.89 -4.46
N GLU A 48 8.22 -15.89 -3.56
CA GLU A 48 8.44 -14.85 -2.54
C GLU A 48 8.68 -13.48 -3.20
N LEU A 49 9.52 -13.42 -4.24
CA LEU A 49 9.74 -12.18 -4.99
C LEU A 49 8.46 -11.68 -5.65
N LEU A 50 7.70 -12.56 -6.29
CA LEU A 50 6.41 -12.20 -6.88
C LEU A 50 5.42 -11.71 -5.82
N LEU A 51 5.37 -12.36 -4.67
CA LEU A 51 4.55 -11.92 -3.53
C LEU A 51 4.98 -10.52 -3.07
N GLY A 52 6.29 -10.25 -2.96
CA GLY A 52 6.82 -8.93 -2.63
C GLY A 52 6.41 -7.85 -3.62
N VAL A 53 6.49 -8.13 -4.92
CA VAL A 53 6.02 -7.21 -5.97
C VAL A 53 4.53 -6.93 -5.84
N VAL A 54 3.70 -7.97 -5.65
CA VAL A 54 2.25 -7.81 -5.50
C VAL A 54 1.89 -7.00 -4.26
N LEU A 55 2.53 -7.27 -3.12
CA LEU A 55 2.33 -6.52 -1.88
C LEU A 55 2.76 -5.06 -2.04
N LEU A 56 3.92 -4.80 -2.66
CA LEU A 56 4.41 -3.45 -2.92
C LEU A 56 3.43 -2.68 -3.81
N LEU A 57 3.04 -3.25 -4.95
CA LEU A 57 2.12 -2.60 -5.87
C LEU A 57 0.76 -2.35 -5.23
N GLY A 58 0.21 -3.34 -4.50
CA GLY A 58 -1.07 -3.22 -3.82
C GLY A 58 -1.08 -2.16 -2.72
N THR A 59 -0.04 -2.15 -1.87
CA THR A 59 0.09 -1.17 -0.78
C THR A 59 0.28 0.24 -1.29
N VAL A 60 1.16 0.44 -2.27
CA VAL A 60 1.40 1.74 -2.90
C VAL A 60 0.14 2.21 -3.62
N TRP A 61 -0.49 1.37 -4.44
CA TRP A 61 -1.70 1.73 -5.18
C TRP A 61 -2.81 2.17 -4.23
N LEU A 62 -3.07 1.41 -3.16
CA LEU A 62 -4.13 1.74 -2.21
C LEU A 62 -3.82 3.02 -1.43
N ALA A 63 -2.58 3.16 -0.95
CA ALA A 63 -2.12 4.34 -0.23
C ALA A 63 -2.31 5.61 -1.08
N THR A 64 -1.86 5.57 -2.34
CA THR A 64 -1.97 6.70 -3.26
C THR A 64 -3.43 7.00 -3.61
N HIS A 65 -4.25 5.99 -3.93
CA HIS A 65 -5.65 6.22 -4.30
C HIS A 65 -6.46 6.78 -3.13
N LEU A 66 -6.23 6.30 -1.90
CA LEU A 66 -6.89 6.84 -0.71
C LEU A 66 -6.43 8.27 -0.42
N ALA A 67 -5.14 8.55 -0.51
CA ALA A 67 -4.62 9.91 -0.35
C ALA A 67 -5.23 10.86 -1.38
N VAL A 68 -5.26 10.49 -2.66
CA VAL A 68 -5.87 11.29 -3.72
C VAL A 68 -7.36 11.50 -3.44
N ARG A 69 -8.13 10.47 -3.06
CA ARG A 69 -9.56 10.64 -2.75
C ARG A 69 -9.85 11.56 -1.56
N ILE A 70 -8.93 11.66 -0.59
CA ILE A 70 -9.13 12.45 0.62
C ILE A 70 -8.61 13.88 0.46
N PHE A 71 -7.54 14.06 -0.32
CA PHE A 71 -6.81 15.33 -0.46
C PHE A 71 -6.99 16.01 -1.81
N ALA A 72 -7.60 15.37 -2.81
CA ALA A 72 -8.08 16.06 -4.00
C ALA A 72 -9.26 16.96 -3.58
N THR A 73 -8.95 18.18 -3.17
CA THR A 73 -9.91 19.27 -2.94
C THR A 73 -10.82 19.39 -4.16
N GLU A 74 -12.14 19.38 -3.96
CA GLU A 74 -13.04 19.96 -4.95
C GLU A 74 -12.70 21.44 -5.02
N GLU A 75 -12.10 21.86 -6.13
CA GLU A 75 -11.90 23.26 -6.46
C GLU A 75 -13.29 23.91 -6.46
N PRO A 76 -13.59 24.86 -5.55
CA PRO A 76 -14.87 25.55 -5.61
C PRO A 76 -14.95 26.23 -6.98
N PRO A 77 -16.08 26.10 -7.71
CA PRO A 77 -16.21 26.75 -9.01
C PRO A 77 -15.88 28.22 -8.85
N SER A 78 -14.88 28.68 -9.60
CA SER A 78 -14.42 30.05 -9.72
C SER A 78 -15.58 31.03 -9.46
N ALA A 79 -15.54 31.71 -8.32
CA ALA A 79 -16.45 32.81 -8.05
C ALA A 79 -16.27 33.83 -9.18
N GLY A 80 -17.33 33.99 -9.98
CA GLY A 80 -17.32 34.71 -11.24
C GLY A 80 -16.66 36.07 -11.15
N GLY A 81 -15.71 36.30 -12.06
CA GLY A 81 -15.27 37.63 -12.43
C GLY A 81 -16.42 38.36 -13.12
N SER A 82 -17.26 39.04 -12.33
CA SER A 82 -18.14 40.10 -12.81
C SER A 82 -17.28 41.32 -13.12
N VAL A 83 -16.85 41.47 -14.37
CA VAL A 83 -16.30 42.73 -14.87
C VAL A 83 -17.48 43.54 -15.40
N VAL A 84 -17.90 44.54 -14.61
CA VAL A 84 -18.71 45.68 -15.08
C VAL A 84 -17.80 46.89 -15.09
#